data_AF-A0A2M8NQ37-F1
#
_entry.id   AF-A0A2M8NQ37-F1
#
_cell.length_a   1.000
_cell.length_b   1.000
_cell.length_c   1.000
_cell.angle_alpha   90.00
_cell.angle_beta   90.00
_cell.angle_gamma   90.00
#
_symmetry.space_group_name_H-M   'P 1'
#
loop_
_entity.id
_entity.type
_entity.pdbx_description
1 polymer ?
#
loop_
_entity_poly.entity_id
_entity_poly.type
_entity_poly.pdbx_seq_one_letter_code
_entity_poly.pdbx_strand_id
1 'polypeptide(L)'
;MLRRVAPLEWLTLAAILLLAGVLRFGWSGVSSFAWDEANLSLDALRTARGGQIALAGQPSSVAIPFFPASVYAFAIPYDLSPDPLIAVGFVSALSLLTVFGVWALGRTMLDSPGVGLLAALFLAASPYAVLYGRSIWQPNLLPPLALAWLATAWRAVTAGDRRALALHIFLGGAIVQVHFAGIALAAATVFLFLVYRWWRHLVPVIIGAAGALLLALPYGAFLAQTPDILSRYADVLSGETRYDGVSFENTLKLALGWDWSYLGGGIDDPTGRNVVLSALAGALIAVGSVGLIRRGIPRQARTLVMVALLASPVFFIRHSTPVLPHYQLVALPAVAILIGAGWRTGIGGRVAFVGAVLLAAAWTAQLASVLSWVSVERPSNSALSSILNEPRDAVRAIYDPVVVHLHGDDPRIEGEAAVFNALLWERPHRIVNGTVLLVLPPEPATLLTTLAPFQAWEELQAGGLADSPTAYPRRQGALPFMAARYDGAALPVGFNRVDPVSFADGTALLGWKVRWVGPRFRISTLWRAGDVASDATIQQFHHLRVPDGLDGAPFMGSDVPLALHTWRPGDHVVVMADFFDVPPGEYLLDVGHYTLPE
;
A
#
# COMPACT_ATOMS: atom_id res chain seq x y z
N MET A 1 16.66 30.23 16.03
CA MET A 1 17.71 30.56 15.04
C MET A 1 18.77 29.48 15.09
N LEU A 2 19.05 28.79 13.99
CA LEU A 2 20.18 27.86 13.91
C LEU A 2 21.47 28.68 14.12
N ARG A 3 22.28 28.33 15.14
CA ARG A 3 23.65 28.86 15.27
C ARG A 3 24.41 28.62 13.97
N ARG A 4 25.36 29.52 13.62
CA ARG A 4 26.19 29.42 12.40
C ARG A 4 26.64 27.97 12.20
N VAL A 5 26.29 27.41 11.06
CA VAL A 5 26.64 26.04 10.65
C VAL A 5 28.00 26.10 9.97
N ALA A 6 28.94 25.26 10.38
CA ALA A 6 30.27 25.25 9.79
C ALA A 6 30.23 24.69 8.36
N PRO A 7 31.12 25.14 7.44
CA PRO A 7 31.14 24.61 6.06
C PRO A 7 31.30 23.09 5.99
N LEU A 8 32.15 22.51 6.84
CA LEU A 8 32.36 21.06 6.91
C LEU A 8 31.08 20.32 7.35
N GLU A 9 30.30 20.90 8.26
CA GLU A 9 29.04 20.31 8.69
C GLU A 9 28.02 20.29 7.54
N TRP A 10 27.92 21.36 6.76
CA TRP A 10 27.09 21.38 5.56
C TRP A 10 27.52 20.34 4.54
N LEU A 11 28.83 20.18 4.32
CA LEU A 11 29.37 19.19 3.40
C LEU A 11 29.03 17.76 3.86
N THR A 12 29.23 17.44 5.15
CA THR A 12 28.86 16.12 5.70
C THR A 12 27.36 15.88 5.60
N LEU A 13 26.54 16.89 5.95
CA LEU A 13 25.09 16.77 5.82
C LEU A 13 24.66 16.56 4.36
N ALA A 14 25.24 17.28 3.41
CA ALA A 14 24.95 17.11 1.99
C ALA A 14 25.28 15.69 1.52
N ALA A 15 26.41 15.11 1.96
CA ALA A 15 26.75 13.72 1.67
C ALA A 15 25.74 12.71 2.27
N ILE A 16 25.29 12.94 3.51
CA ILE A 16 24.26 12.11 4.16
C ILE A 16 22.92 12.22 3.43
N LEU A 17 22.52 13.43 3.02
CA LEU A 17 21.28 13.66 2.27
C LEU A 17 21.35 13.08 0.86
N LEU A 18 22.51 13.12 0.21
CA LEU A 18 22.74 12.43 -1.06
C LEU A 18 22.57 10.92 -0.91
N LEU A 19 23.20 10.31 0.11
CA LEU A 19 23.01 8.90 0.42
C LEU A 19 21.53 8.56 0.68
N ALA A 20 20.87 9.34 1.53
CA ALA A 20 19.46 9.17 1.85
C ALA A 20 18.57 9.30 0.60
N GLY A 21 18.90 10.23 -0.30
CA GLY A 21 18.23 10.45 -1.57
C GLY A 21 18.39 9.26 -2.52
N VAL A 22 19.61 8.77 -2.72
CA VAL A 22 19.88 7.58 -3.55
C VAL A 22 19.10 6.37 -3.02
N LEU A 23 19.11 6.17 -1.70
CA LEU A 23 18.36 5.10 -1.03
C LEU A 23 16.84 5.33 -0.97
N ARG A 24 16.27 6.43 -1.46
CA ARG A 24 14.80 6.62 -1.47
C ARG A 24 14.26 6.74 -2.89
N PHE A 25 14.98 7.47 -3.74
CA PHE A 25 14.62 7.73 -5.12
C PHE A 25 15.28 6.79 -6.14
N GLY A 26 16.29 6.01 -5.75
CA GLY A 26 16.87 4.97 -6.61
C GLY A 26 15.87 3.85 -6.92
N TRP A 27 16.22 2.90 -7.80
CA TRP A 27 15.38 1.76 -8.18
C TRP A 27 13.91 2.17 -8.43
N SER A 28 13.72 3.20 -9.27
CA SER A 28 12.41 3.82 -9.51
C SER A 28 11.34 2.77 -9.82
N GLY A 29 10.25 2.80 -9.06
CA GLY A 29 9.12 1.88 -9.21
C GLY A 29 9.35 0.48 -8.61
N VAL A 30 10.52 0.19 -8.02
CA VAL A 30 10.74 -0.97 -7.13
C VAL A 30 10.23 -0.63 -5.73
N SER A 31 8.92 -0.46 -5.67
CA SER A 31 8.14 -0.14 -4.49
C SER A 31 6.92 -1.05 -4.50
N SER A 32 6.47 -1.48 -3.33
CA SER A 32 5.24 -2.27 -3.24
C SER A 32 4.10 -1.50 -3.92
N PHE A 33 3.28 -2.22 -4.68
CA PHE A 33 2.06 -1.68 -5.27
C PHE A 33 1.06 -2.81 -5.48
N ALA A 34 0.29 -3.09 -4.44
CA ALA A 34 -0.74 -4.12 -4.42
C ALA A 34 -2.08 -3.49 -3.99
N TRP A 35 -2.95 -4.27 -3.35
CA TRP A 35 -4.30 -3.84 -2.99
C TRP A 35 -4.34 -2.60 -2.09
N ASP A 36 -3.49 -2.55 -1.04
CA ASP A 36 -3.44 -1.43 -0.09
C ASP A 36 -2.97 -0.15 -0.79
N GLU A 37 -1.85 -0.20 -1.52
CA GLU A 37 -1.31 0.97 -2.21
C GLU A 37 -2.26 1.48 -3.30
N ALA A 38 -2.84 0.56 -4.08
CA ALA A 38 -3.70 0.90 -5.19
C ALA A 38 -5.04 1.49 -4.74
N ASN A 39 -5.68 0.94 -3.71
CA ASN A 39 -6.94 1.51 -3.20
C ASN A 39 -6.74 2.86 -2.50
N LEU A 40 -5.64 3.04 -1.75
CA LEU A 40 -5.30 4.37 -1.21
C LEU A 40 -5.08 5.39 -2.34
N SER A 41 -4.48 4.93 -3.45
CA SER A 41 -4.29 5.74 -4.64
C SER A 41 -5.62 6.10 -5.31
N LEU A 42 -6.54 5.14 -5.47
CA LEU A 42 -7.87 5.38 -6.03
C LEU A 42 -8.68 6.37 -5.19
N ASP A 43 -8.69 6.23 -3.86
CA ASP A 43 -9.39 7.16 -2.97
C ASP A 43 -8.79 8.58 -3.04
N ALA A 44 -7.45 8.67 -3.12
CA ALA A 44 -6.76 9.94 -3.28
C ALA A 44 -7.00 10.57 -4.66
N LEU A 45 -7.08 9.78 -5.74
CA LEU A 45 -7.42 10.23 -7.09
C LEU A 45 -8.86 10.73 -7.17
N ARG A 46 -9.82 10.01 -6.60
CA ARG A 46 -11.23 10.46 -6.45
C ARG A 46 -11.32 11.78 -5.69
N THR A 47 -10.48 11.95 -4.67
CA THR A 47 -10.41 13.18 -3.88
C THR A 47 -9.78 14.34 -4.62
N ALA A 48 -8.62 14.12 -5.23
CA ALA A 48 -7.87 15.18 -5.91
C ALA A 48 -8.51 15.60 -7.24
N ARG A 49 -8.95 14.63 -8.04
CA ARG A 49 -9.38 14.82 -9.44
C ARG A 49 -10.87 14.53 -9.67
N GLY A 50 -11.44 13.62 -8.89
CA GLY A 50 -12.85 13.21 -9.05
C GLY A 50 -13.87 14.10 -8.36
N GLY A 51 -13.44 15.10 -7.58
CA GLY A 51 -14.33 16.00 -6.83
C GLY A 51 -15.04 15.34 -5.64
N GLN A 52 -14.65 14.12 -5.24
CA GLN A 52 -15.28 13.38 -4.15
C GLN A 52 -14.51 13.59 -2.84
N ILE A 53 -15.13 14.10 -1.79
CA ILE A 53 -14.45 14.19 -0.49
C ILE A 53 -14.48 12.81 0.17
N ALA A 54 -13.32 12.17 0.34
CA ALA A 54 -13.22 10.92 1.08
C ALA A 54 -13.72 11.12 2.52
N LEU A 55 -14.74 10.36 2.94
CA LEU A 55 -15.27 10.42 4.30
C LEU A 55 -14.59 9.43 5.24
N ALA A 56 -14.05 8.34 4.69
CA ALA A 56 -13.25 7.34 5.39
C ALA A 56 -12.08 6.90 4.49
N GLY A 57 -11.07 6.29 5.09
CA GLY A 57 -10.03 5.55 4.40
C GLY A 57 -10.37 4.07 4.28
N GLN A 58 -9.40 3.28 3.85
CA GLN A 58 -9.54 1.84 3.65
C GLN A 58 -9.92 1.09 4.93
N PRO A 59 -10.63 -0.07 4.81
CA PRO A 59 -10.90 -0.93 5.96
C PRO A 59 -9.60 -1.51 6.53
N SER A 60 -9.49 -1.52 7.86
CA SER A 60 -8.44 -2.25 8.58
C SER A 60 -8.74 -3.75 8.65
N SER A 61 -7.79 -4.54 9.15
CA SER A 61 -7.96 -6.00 9.35
C SER A 61 -9.08 -6.39 10.32
N VAL A 62 -9.60 -5.45 11.12
CA VAL A 62 -10.78 -5.65 11.99
C VAL A 62 -12.06 -5.05 11.36
N ALA A 63 -12.04 -4.80 10.05
CA ALA A 63 -13.13 -4.23 9.27
C ALA A 63 -13.64 -2.85 9.78
N ILE A 64 -12.80 -2.11 10.50
CA ILE A 64 -13.05 -0.71 10.87
C ILE A 64 -12.29 0.18 9.87
N PRO A 65 -12.97 1.02 9.08
CA PRO A 65 -12.34 1.96 8.17
C PRO A 65 -11.46 2.97 8.92
N PHE A 66 -10.29 3.27 8.36
CA PHE A 66 -9.45 4.35 8.87
C PHE A 66 -10.12 5.72 8.67
N PHE A 67 -9.64 6.72 9.40
CA PHE A 67 -9.96 8.11 9.10
C PHE A 67 -9.34 8.52 7.74
N PRO A 68 -9.90 9.53 7.05
CA PRO A 68 -9.48 9.88 5.69
C PRO A 68 -8.23 10.77 5.62
N ALA A 69 -7.55 11.07 6.73
CA ALA A 69 -6.44 12.04 6.71
C ALA A 69 -5.23 11.56 5.88
N SER A 70 -5.00 10.25 5.80
CA SER A 70 -3.99 9.68 4.88
C SER A 70 -4.39 9.89 3.42
N VAL A 71 -5.66 9.70 3.06
CA VAL A 71 -6.20 9.97 1.72
C VAL A 71 -5.94 11.42 1.33
N TYR A 72 -6.21 12.38 2.23
CA TYR A 72 -5.95 13.80 1.97
C TYR A 72 -4.47 14.12 1.80
N ALA A 73 -3.58 13.47 2.55
CA ALA A 73 -2.15 13.63 2.38
C ALA A 73 -1.67 13.13 1.01
N PHE A 74 -2.22 12.01 0.54
CA PHE A 74 -1.92 11.45 -0.78
C PHE A 74 -2.65 12.14 -1.94
N ALA A 75 -3.75 12.86 -1.68
CA ALA A 75 -4.40 13.67 -2.70
C ALA A 75 -3.45 14.76 -3.25
N ILE A 76 -2.49 15.24 -2.46
CA ILE A 76 -1.50 16.25 -2.87
C ILE A 76 -0.66 15.79 -4.07
N PRO A 77 0.09 14.66 -4.04
CA PRO A 77 0.82 14.20 -5.21
C PRO A 77 -0.11 13.80 -6.36
N TYR A 78 -1.32 13.29 -6.07
CA TYR A 78 -2.26 12.90 -7.11
C TYR A 78 -2.92 14.09 -7.82
N ASP A 79 -3.01 15.27 -7.19
CA ASP A 79 -3.38 16.52 -7.85
C ASP A 79 -2.34 16.95 -8.91
N LEU A 80 -1.06 16.60 -8.71
CA LEU A 80 0.02 16.89 -9.66
C LEU A 80 0.05 15.89 -10.83
N SER A 81 -0.18 14.61 -10.58
CA SER A 81 -0.15 13.55 -11.60
C SER A 81 -0.97 12.34 -11.18
N PRO A 82 -1.69 11.66 -12.09
CA PRO A 82 -2.35 10.39 -11.77
C PRO A 82 -1.37 9.23 -11.58
N ASP A 83 -0.10 9.39 -11.98
CA ASP A 83 0.91 8.35 -11.93
C ASP A 83 1.35 8.05 -10.48
N PRO A 84 1.12 6.82 -9.95
CA PRO A 84 1.49 6.46 -8.58
C PRO A 84 2.99 6.63 -8.28
N LEU A 85 3.86 6.65 -9.29
CA LEU A 85 5.28 6.91 -9.07
C LEU A 85 5.53 8.30 -8.45
N ILE A 86 4.69 9.29 -8.76
CA ILE A 86 4.77 10.63 -8.16
C ILE A 86 4.41 10.58 -6.66
N ALA A 87 3.41 9.78 -6.28
CA ALA A 87 3.07 9.54 -4.88
C ALA A 87 4.19 8.79 -4.12
N VAL A 88 4.84 7.81 -4.76
CA VAL A 88 6.06 7.18 -4.21
C VAL A 88 7.18 8.21 -4.00
N GLY A 89 7.38 9.11 -4.98
CA GLY A 89 8.35 10.20 -4.88
C GLY A 89 8.03 11.19 -3.76
N PHE A 90 6.74 11.47 -3.52
CA PHE A 90 6.30 12.30 -2.40
C PHE A 90 6.64 11.69 -1.04
N VAL A 91 6.36 10.40 -0.83
CA VAL A 91 6.76 9.70 0.42
C VAL A 91 8.28 9.68 0.57
N SER A 92 9.01 9.45 -0.53
CA SER A 92 10.47 9.50 -0.58
C SER A 92 11.02 10.87 -0.16
N ALA A 93 10.37 11.95 -0.60
CA ALA A 93 10.72 13.32 -0.22
C ALA A 93 10.45 13.58 1.26
N LEU A 94 9.30 13.15 1.79
CA LEU A 94 8.99 13.27 3.23
C LEU A 94 9.98 12.49 4.10
N SER A 95 10.37 11.29 3.67
CA SER A 95 11.37 10.48 4.36
C SER A 95 12.76 11.13 4.32
N LEU A 96 13.16 11.74 3.20
CA LEU A 96 14.40 12.52 3.10
C LEU A 96 14.36 13.78 4.00
N LEU A 97 13.23 14.48 4.05
CA LEU A 97 13.03 15.60 4.96
C LEU A 97 13.10 15.18 6.43
N THR A 98 12.68 13.94 6.74
CA THR A 98 12.82 13.38 8.10
C THR A 98 14.29 13.23 8.48
N VAL A 99 15.16 12.77 7.56
CA VAL A 99 16.62 12.69 7.76
C VAL A 99 17.21 14.07 8.05
N PHE A 100 16.85 15.08 7.27
CA PHE A 100 17.27 16.46 7.53
C PHE A 100 16.75 16.98 8.88
N GLY A 101 15.48 16.72 9.18
CA GLY A 101 14.84 17.24 10.38
C GLY A 101 15.37 16.59 11.67
N VAL A 102 15.77 15.30 11.67
CA VAL A 102 16.45 14.70 12.84
C VAL A 102 17.84 15.30 13.05
N TRP A 103 18.57 15.66 11.99
CA TRP A 103 19.81 16.43 12.13
C TRP A 103 19.54 17.77 12.79
N ALA A 104 18.59 18.54 12.26
CA ALA A 104 18.27 19.88 12.76
C ALA A 104 17.78 19.83 14.22
N LEU A 105 16.88 18.90 14.53
CA LEU A 105 16.30 18.76 15.87
C LEU A 105 17.32 18.20 16.87
N GLY A 106 18.05 17.14 16.53
CA GLY A 106 19.10 16.58 17.39
C GLY A 106 20.21 17.58 17.69
N ARG A 107 20.66 18.33 16.67
CA ARG A 107 21.64 19.41 16.82
C ARG A 107 21.16 20.48 17.81
N THR A 108 19.89 20.88 17.72
CA THR A 108 19.35 21.96 18.56
C THR A 108 18.99 21.51 19.96
N MET A 109 18.44 20.31 20.14
CA MET A 109 18.07 19.77 21.45
C MET A 109 19.27 19.49 22.35
N LEU A 110 20.40 19.04 21.77
CA LEU A 110 21.61 18.67 22.52
C LEU A 110 22.79 19.63 22.32
N ASP A 111 22.57 20.75 21.60
CA ASP A 111 23.55 21.79 21.24
C ASP A 111 24.87 21.21 20.67
N SER A 112 24.74 20.34 19.67
CA SER A 112 25.91 19.64 19.11
C SER A 112 25.72 19.24 17.63
N PRO A 113 26.59 19.73 16.71
CA PRO A 113 26.59 19.31 15.31
C PRO A 113 26.67 17.79 15.12
N GLY A 114 27.58 17.14 15.87
CA GLY A 114 27.83 15.72 15.74
C GLY A 114 26.66 14.84 16.18
N VAL A 115 25.85 15.30 17.14
CA VAL A 115 24.58 14.63 17.49
C VAL A 115 23.65 14.59 16.29
N GLY A 116 23.46 15.74 15.63
CA GLY A 116 22.61 15.83 14.46
C GLY A 116 23.14 14.97 13.29
N LEU A 117 24.44 15.05 13.00
CA LEU A 117 25.05 14.30 11.89
C LEU A 117 24.95 12.79 12.10
N LEU A 118 25.22 12.31 13.32
CA LEU A 118 25.12 10.90 13.67
C LEU A 118 23.67 10.39 13.62
N ALA A 119 22.71 11.19 14.10
CA ALA A 119 21.29 10.87 14.00
C ALA A 119 20.81 10.77 12.54
N ALA A 120 21.18 11.73 11.71
CA ALA A 120 20.82 11.72 10.29
C ALA A 120 21.50 10.58 9.54
N LEU A 121 22.78 10.27 9.80
CA LEU A 121 23.47 9.14 9.17
C LEU A 121 22.79 7.80 9.49
N PHE A 122 22.41 7.58 10.75
CA PHE A 122 21.67 6.38 11.14
C PHE A 122 20.33 6.26 10.38
N LEU A 123 19.54 7.34 10.37
CA LEU A 123 18.22 7.31 9.72
C LEU A 123 18.29 7.29 8.19
N ALA A 124 19.37 7.82 7.60
CA ALA A 124 19.60 7.82 6.16
C ALA A 124 19.66 6.39 5.60
N ALA A 125 20.33 5.48 6.31
CA ALA A 125 20.61 4.11 5.87
C ALA A 125 19.83 3.02 6.63
N SER A 126 19.02 3.37 7.64
CA SER A 126 18.19 2.40 8.38
C SER A 126 17.25 1.65 7.41
N PRO A 127 17.28 0.30 7.36
CA PRO A 127 16.48 -0.48 6.41
C PRO A 127 14.99 -0.20 6.51
N TYR A 128 14.45 -0.11 7.73
CA TYR A 128 13.05 0.21 7.96
C TYR A 128 12.70 1.64 7.49
N ALA A 129 13.53 2.63 7.81
CA ALA A 129 13.29 4.02 7.38
C ALA A 129 13.38 4.18 5.86
N VAL A 130 14.24 3.38 5.21
CA VAL A 130 14.38 3.34 3.77
C VAL A 130 13.19 2.64 3.12
N LEU A 131 12.85 1.40 3.49
CA LEU A 131 11.82 0.62 2.81
C LEU A 131 10.42 1.21 3.00
N TYR A 132 10.06 1.62 4.23
CA TYR A 132 8.80 2.36 4.45
C TYR A 132 8.84 3.77 3.85
N GLY A 133 10.02 4.35 3.67
CA GLY A 133 10.17 5.67 3.05
C GLY A 133 9.90 5.69 1.54
N ARG A 134 9.44 4.59 0.93
CA ARG A 134 9.42 4.37 -0.53
C ARG A 134 8.14 3.73 -1.06
N SER A 135 7.10 3.60 -0.25
CA SER A 135 5.85 2.96 -0.66
C SER A 135 4.64 3.83 -0.30
N ILE A 136 3.54 3.68 -1.05
CA ILE A 136 2.29 4.41 -0.85
C ILE A 136 1.50 3.74 0.27
N TRP A 137 1.69 4.17 1.51
CA TRP A 137 1.00 3.55 2.63
C TRP A 137 0.81 4.53 3.77
N GLN A 138 -0.33 4.47 4.45
CA GLN A 138 -0.66 5.39 5.52
C GLN A 138 0.35 5.44 6.69
N PRO A 139 0.92 4.33 7.21
CA PRO A 139 1.86 4.42 8.32
C PRO A 139 3.23 4.96 7.89
N ASN A 140 3.53 5.05 6.59
CA ASN A 140 4.78 5.63 6.09
C ASN A 140 4.85 7.15 6.34
N LEU A 141 3.71 7.78 6.64
CA LEU A 141 3.62 9.18 7.08
C LEU A 141 3.96 9.35 8.57
N LEU A 142 4.05 8.26 9.36
CA LEU A 142 4.28 8.36 10.81
C LEU A 142 5.66 8.92 11.18
N PRO A 143 6.80 8.52 10.58
CA PRO A 143 8.10 9.10 10.92
C PRO A 143 8.20 10.64 10.74
N PRO A 144 7.82 11.24 9.58
CA PRO A 144 7.87 12.70 9.44
C PRO A 144 6.89 13.40 10.39
N LEU A 145 5.70 12.84 10.62
CA LEU A 145 4.72 13.42 11.53
C LEU A 145 5.16 13.34 13.00
N ALA A 146 5.77 12.23 13.42
CA ALA A 146 6.33 12.07 14.76
C ALA A 146 7.50 13.02 15.01
N LEU A 147 8.32 13.28 13.99
CA LEU A 147 9.37 14.28 14.04
C LEU A 147 8.80 15.70 14.19
N ALA A 148 7.76 16.04 13.42
CA ALA A 148 7.06 17.33 13.56
C ALA A 148 6.41 17.47 14.95
N TRP A 149 5.81 16.40 15.47
CA TRP A 149 5.23 16.34 16.80
C TRP A 149 6.30 16.59 17.89
N LEU A 150 7.46 15.96 17.76
CA LEU A 150 8.58 16.14 18.70
C LEU A 150 9.19 17.55 18.61
N ALA A 151 9.37 18.07 17.39
CA ALA A 151 9.94 19.40 17.16
C ALA A 151 9.03 20.52 17.71
N THR A 152 7.72 20.38 17.55
CA THR A 152 6.73 21.32 18.09
C THR A 152 6.64 21.24 19.60
N ALA A 153 6.72 20.04 20.19
CA ALA A 153 6.85 19.85 21.64
C ALA A 153 8.09 20.58 22.18
N TRP A 154 9.24 20.38 21.55
CA TRP A 154 10.49 21.03 21.94
C TRP A 154 10.38 22.55 21.95
N ARG A 155 9.82 23.15 20.89
CA ARG A 155 9.60 24.60 20.80
C ARG A 155 8.60 25.12 21.83
N ALA A 156 7.48 24.41 22.03
CA ALA A 156 6.47 24.78 23.02
C ALA A 156 7.07 24.78 24.44
N VAL A 157 7.86 23.77 24.77
CA VAL A 157 8.46 23.59 26.10
C VAL A 157 9.61 24.57 26.35
N THR A 158 10.49 24.78 25.38
CA THR A 158 11.74 25.55 25.60
C THR A 158 11.63 27.03 25.30
N ALA A 159 10.80 27.40 24.32
CA ALA A 159 10.61 28.79 23.91
C ALA A 159 9.27 29.37 24.34
N GLY A 160 8.37 28.58 24.96
CA GLY A 160 7.02 29.02 25.29
C GLY A 160 6.18 29.38 24.06
N ASP A 161 6.53 28.82 22.90
CA ASP A 161 5.93 29.17 21.61
C ASP A 161 4.49 28.65 21.53
N ARG A 162 3.52 29.56 21.64
CA ARG A 162 2.09 29.24 21.62
C ARG A 162 1.63 28.66 20.29
N ARG A 163 2.26 29.02 19.16
CA ARG A 163 1.92 28.45 17.84
C ARG A 163 2.42 27.01 17.77
N ALA A 164 3.63 26.76 18.27
CA ALA A 164 4.16 25.40 18.36
C ALA A 164 3.32 24.53 19.31
N LEU A 165 2.81 25.08 20.42
CA LEU A 165 1.89 24.37 21.30
C LEU A 165 0.59 24.01 20.57
N ALA A 166 -0.05 24.96 19.87
CA ALA A 166 -1.27 24.67 19.11
C ALA A 166 -1.04 23.58 18.05
N LEU A 167 0.07 23.69 17.29
CA LEU A 167 0.44 22.69 16.30
C LEU A 167 0.75 21.32 16.92
N HIS A 168 1.38 21.29 18.09
CA HIS A 168 1.65 20.03 18.80
C HIS A 168 0.36 19.32 19.23
N ILE A 169 -0.60 20.07 19.78
CA ILE A 169 -1.92 19.53 20.15
C ILE A 169 -2.66 19.04 18.90
N PHE A 170 -2.64 19.82 17.81
CA PHE A 170 -3.21 19.41 16.52
C PHE A 170 -2.60 18.09 16.04
N LEU A 171 -1.27 17.99 15.99
CA LEU A 171 -0.56 16.77 15.57
C LEU A 171 -0.89 15.57 16.48
N GLY A 172 -1.03 15.79 17.79
CA GLY A 172 -1.44 14.74 18.73
C GLY A 172 -2.76 14.09 18.35
N GLY A 173 -3.72 14.84 17.79
CA GLY A 173 -5.00 14.29 17.30
C GLY A 173 -4.97 13.88 15.82
N ALA A 174 -4.30 14.65 14.97
CA ALA A 174 -4.28 14.42 13.52
C ALA A 174 -3.52 13.15 13.12
N ILE A 175 -2.46 12.78 13.85
CA ILE A 175 -1.68 11.57 13.54
C ILE A 175 -2.52 10.30 13.75
N VAL A 176 -3.43 10.29 14.72
CA VAL A 176 -4.41 9.20 14.92
C VAL A 176 -5.27 9.00 13.67
N GLN A 177 -5.60 10.10 12.99
CA GLN A 177 -6.44 10.10 11.80
C GLN A 177 -5.69 9.68 10.54
N VAL A 178 -4.36 9.73 10.56
CA VAL A 178 -3.54 9.19 9.47
C VAL A 178 -3.39 7.68 9.63
N HIS A 179 -3.13 7.23 10.85
CA HIS A 179 -3.04 5.81 11.17
C HIS A 179 -3.29 5.61 12.66
N PHE A 180 -4.00 4.54 13.03
CA PHE A 180 -4.45 4.33 14.41
C PHE A 180 -3.27 4.26 15.41
N ALA A 181 -2.08 3.81 14.99
CA ALA A 181 -0.87 3.82 15.84
C ALA A 181 -0.49 5.21 16.38
N GLY A 182 -0.97 6.28 15.73
CA GLY A 182 -0.87 7.66 16.21
C GLY A 182 -1.48 7.90 17.59
N ILE A 183 -2.38 7.03 18.06
CA ILE A 183 -3.00 7.14 19.39
C ILE A 183 -1.97 7.13 20.52
N ALA A 184 -0.82 6.46 20.31
CA ALA A 184 0.28 6.49 21.25
C ALA A 184 0.86 7.91 21.43
N LEU A 185 0.96 8.68 20.33
CA LEU A 185 1.39 10.08 20.38
C LEU A 185 0.30 10.99 20.95
N ALA A 186 -0.99 10.65 20.77
CA ALA A 186 -2.08 11.34 21.45
C ALA A 186 -1.97 11.18 22.98
N ALA A 187 -1.76 9.96 23.47
CA ALA A 187 -1.53 9.68 24.89
C ALA A 187 -0.27 10.39 25.42
N ALA A 188 0.82 10.39 24.65
CA ALA A 188 2.02 11.14 24.98
C ALA A 188 1.77 12.66 25.01
N THR A 189 0.92 13.19 24.14
CA THR A 189 0.51 14.60 24.13
C THR A 189 -0.23 14.96 25.42
N VAL A 190 -1.14 14.09 25.89
CA VAL A 190 -1.83 14.26 27.18
C VAL A 190 -0.84 14.24 28.33
N PHE A 191 0.13 13.31 28.33
CA PHE A 191 1.19 13.27 29.33
C PHE A 191 2.00 14.59 29.35
N LEU A 192 2.41 15.10 28.19
CA LEU A 192 3.16 16.36 28.09
C LEU A 192 2.31 17.57 28.51
N PHE A 193 1.03 17.60 28.16
CA PHE A 193 0.08 18.60 28.63
C PHE A 193 0.04 18.67 30.16
N LEU A 194 0.07 17.49 30.82
CA LEU A 194 0.07 17.41 32.27
C LEU A 194 1.41 17.87 32.88
N VAL A 195 2.52 17.29 32.40
CA VAL A 195 3.87 17.55 32.93
C VAL A 195 4.27 19.02 32.77
N TYR A 196 3.94 19.63 31.63
CA TYR A 196 4.29 21.02 31.32
C TYR A 196 3.18 22.03 31.63
N ARG A 197 2.10 21.57 32.28
CA ARG A 197 1.01 22.42 32.78
C ARG A 197 0.36 23.29 31.70
N TRP A 198 0.21 22.75 30.49
CA TRP A 198 -0.32 23.50 29.33
C TRP A 198 -1.77 23.94 29.49
N TRP A 199 -2.49 23.44 30.51
CA TRP A 199 -3.79 24.00 30.94
C TRP A 199 -3.72 25.48 31.34
N ARG A 200 -2.53 26.03 31.59
CA ARG A 200 -2.33 27.48 31.78
C ARG A 200 -2.35 28.28 30.47
N HIS A 201 -2.39 27.60 29.33
CA HIS A 201 -2.38 28.17 27.99
C HIS A 201 -3.52 27.58 27.15
N LEU A 202 -4.76 27.72 27.61
CA LEU A 202 -5.92 27.06 26.99
C LEU A 202 -6.18 27.50 25.55
N VAL A 203 -5.93 28.76 25.18
CA VAL A 203 -6.20 29.26 23.82
C VAL A 203 -5.48 28.43 22.74
N PRO A 204 -4.14 28.28 22.75
CA PRO A 204 -3.47 27.43 21.76
C PRO A 204 -3.88 25.95 21.85
N VAL A 205 -4.20 25.44 23.04
CA VAL A 205 -4.69 24.06 23.21
C VAL A 205 -6.03 23.86 22.51
N ILE A 206 -6.98 24.78 22.72
CA ILE A 206 -8.30 24.76 22.09
C ILE A 206 -8.15 24.89 20.56
N ILE A 207 -7.29 25.79 20.07
CA ILE A 207 -7.05 25.95 18.64
C ILE A 207 -6.54 24.63 18.03
N GLY A 208 -5.55 23.99 18.65
CA GLY A 208 -5.01 22.73 18.18
C GLY A 208 -6.03 21.60 18.21
N ALA A 209 -6.77 21.47 19.31
CA ALA A 209 -7.80 20.45 19.48
C ALA A 209 -8.96 20.64 18.50
N ALA A 210 -9.43 21.89 18.32
CA ALA A 210 -10.45 22.23 17.34
C ALA A 210 -9.97 21.89 15.93
N GLY A 211 -8.72 22.20 15.56
CA GLY A 211 -8.16 21.81 14.28
C GLY A 211 -8.18 20.29 14.05
N ALA A 212 -7.83 19.49 15.07
CA ALA A 212 -7.86 18.03 14.96
C ALA A 212 -9.30 17.50 14.82
N LEU A 213 -10.26 18.07 15.57
CA LEU A 213 -11.67 17.72 15.45
C LEU A 213 -12.27 18.11 14.09
N LEU A 214 -11.89 19.27 13.55
CA LEU A 214 -12.29 19.71 12.22
C LEU A 214 -11.81 18.72 11.14
N LEU A 215 -10.57 18.23 11.25
CA LEU A 215 -10.04 17.21 10.35
C LEU A 215 -10.81 15.88 10.46
N ALA A 216 -11.38 15.57 11.63
CA ALA A 216 -12.14 14.35 11.87
C ALA A 216 -13.62 14.44 11.43
N LEU A 217 -14.12 15.62 11.06
CA LEU A 217 -15.52 15.81 10.66
C LEU A 217 -15.98 14.90 9.51
N PRO A 218 -15.19 14.67 8.44
CA PRO A 218 -15.59 13.77 7.36
C PRO A 218 -15.83 12.35 7.85
N TYR A 219 -15.03 11.86 8.80
CA TYR A 219 -15.24 10.55 9.42
C TYR A 219 -16.48 10.53 10.32
N GLY A 220 -16.76 11.64 11.01
CA GLY A 220 -18.02 11.79 11.74
C GLY A 220 -19.24 11.70 10.81
N ALA A 221 -19.18 12.28 9.61
CA ALA A 221 -20.22 12.16 8.60
C ALA A 221 -20.33 10.71 8.07
N PHE A 222 -19.22 10.02 7.85
CA PHE A 222 -19.21 8.59 7.51
C PHE A 222 -19.92 7.73 8.56
N LEU A 223 -19.61 7.93 9.85
CA LEU A 223 -20.26 7.20 10.94
C LEU A 223 -21.76 7.50 11.04
N ALA A 224 -22.18 8.72 10.72
CA ALA A 224 -23.60 9.07 10.68
C ALA A 224 -24.34 8.37 9.52
N GLN A 225 -23.65 8.10 8.40
CA GLN A 225 -24.19 7.37 7.26
C GLN A 225 -24.13 5.85 7.44
N THR A 226 -23.16 5.35 8.22
CA THR A 226 -22.91 3.91 8.44
C THR A 226 -22.83 3.60 9.95
N PRO A 227 -23.94 3.69 10.70
CA PRO A 227 -23.93 3.52 12.15
C PRO A 227 -23.50 2.12 12.61
N ASP A 228 -23.66 1.09 11.76
CA ASP A 228 -23.26 -0.29 12.03
C ASP A 228 -21.74 -0.45 12.27
N ILE A 229 -20.92 0.53 11.89
CA ILE A 229 -19.49 0.51 12.23
C ILE A 229 -19.26 0.67 13.74
N LEU A 230 -20.18 1.32 14.47
CA LEU A 230 -20.06 1.52 15.92
C LEU A 230 -20.13 0.20 16.70
N SER A 231 -20.88 -0.80 16.22
CA SER A 231 -20.90 -2.13 16.85
C SER A 231 -19.55 -2.83 16.69
N ARG A 232 -18.86 -2.68 15.55
CA ARG A 232 -17.51 -3.23 15.34
C ARG A 232 -16.49 -2.64 16.32
N TYR A 233 -16.61 -1.35 16.65
CA TYR A 233 -15.80 -0.76 17.71
C TYR A 233 -16.07 -1.39 19.08
N ALA A 234 -17.34 -1.65 19.40
CA ALA A 234 -17.72 -2.33 20.64
C ALA A 234 -17.15 -3.76 20.68
N ASP A 235 -17.21 -4.50 19.57
CA ASP A 235 -16.67 -5.85 19.45
C ASP A 235 -15.16 -5.87 19.73
N VAL A 236 -14.39 -4.98 19.09
CA VAL A 236 -12.94 -4.87 19.30
C VAL A 236 -12.60 -4.51 20.76
N LEU A 237 -13.37 -3.61 21.37
CA LEU A 237 -13.17 -3.21 22.77
C LEU A 237 -13.55 -4.33 23.77
N SER A 238 -14.52 -5.18 23.40
CA SER A 238 -14.96 -6.33 24.21
C SER A 238 -14.11 -7.58 24.02
N GLY A 239 -13.27 -7.62 22.98
CA GLY A 239 -12.40 -8.73 22.64
C GLY A 239 -11.36 -9.06 23.72
N GLU A 240 -10.75 -10.24 23.58
CA GLU A 240 -9.72 -10.74 24.50
C GLU A 240 -8.53 -9.76 24.56
N THR A 241 -8.23 -9.26 25.76
CA THR A 241 -7.10 -8.34 25.99
C THR A 241 -5.85 -9.13 26.36
N ARG A 242 -4.73 -8.82 25.70
CA ARG A 242 -3.40 -9.38 26.00
C ARG A 242 -2.49 -8.32 26.60
N TYR A 243 -1.58 -8.78 27.46
CA TYR A 243 -0.51 -7.98 28.08
C TYR A 243 0.82 -8.67 27.82
N ASP A 244 1.61 -8.11 26.91
CA ASP A 244 2.92 -8.67 26.56
C ASP A 244 3.91 -7.57 26.11
N GLY A 245 5.14 -7.98 25.80
CA GLY A 245 6.24 -7.10 25.41
C GLY A 245 6.43 -6.96 23.91
N VAL A 246 5.49 -7.43 23.07
CA VAL A 246 5.71 -7.51 21.60
C VAL A 246 5.96 -6.13 20.97
N SER A 247 5.37 -5.07 21.54
CA SER A 247 5.56 -3.70 21.09
C SER A 247 6.99 -3.20 21.31
N PHE A 248 7.64 -3.61 22.41
CA PHE A 248 9.04 -3.35 22.69
C PHE A 248 9.94 -4.16 21.77
N GLU A 249 9.61 -5.42 21.53
CA GLU A 249 10.31 -6.26 20.56
C GLU A 249 10.30 -5.62 19.17
N ASN A 250 9.12 -5.20 18.68
CA ASN A 250 8.98 -4.50 17.41
C ASN A 250 9.77 -3.19 17.36
N THR A 251 9.76 -2.39 18.44
CA THR A 251 10.57 -1.17 18.51
C THR A 251 12.06 -1.49 18.41
N LEU A 252 12.50 -2.57 19.07
CA LEU A 252 13.88 -3.04 19.01
C LEU A 252 14.25 -3.56 17.61
N LYS A 253 13.36 -4.29 16.94
CA LYS A 253 13.55 -4.71 15.53
C LYS A 253 13.84 -3.52 14.64
N LEU A 254 13.01 -2.47 14.75
CA LEU A 254 13.18 -1.23 14.00
C LEU A 254 14.51 -0.54 14.31
N ALA A 255 14.87 -0.44 15.59
CA ALA A 255 16.08 0.24 16.04
C ALA A 255 17.38 -0.50 15.68
N LEU A 256 17.35 -1.84 15.70
CA LEU A 256 18.50 -2.68 15.38
C LEU A 256 18.64 -2.98 13.89
N GLY A 257 17.62 -2.67 13.07
CA GLY A 257 17.58 -3.11 11.68
C GLY A 257 17.53 -4.64 11.57
N TRP A 258 16.78 -5.28 12.46
CA TRP A 258 16.59 -6.74 12.51
C TRP A 258 15.27 -7.15 11.85
N ASP A 259 15.32 -8.26 11.11
CA ASP A 259 14.17 -8.95 10.50
C ASP A 259 13.36 -8.07 9.55
N TRP A 260 14.02 -7.23 8.75
CA TRP A 260 13.36 -6.42 7.71
C TRP A 260 13.16 -7.17 6.40
N SER A 261 13.56 -8.44 6.31
CA SER A 261 13.49 -9.27 5.10
C SER A 261 12.08 -9.27 4.48
N TYR A 262 11.01 -9.28 5.28
CA TYR A 262 9.62 -9.25 4.79
C TYR A 262 9.27 -7.97 3.99
N LEU A 263 9.96 -6.86 4.26
CA LEU A 263 9.82 -5.61 3.49
C LEU A 263 10.74 -5.58 2.26
N GLY A 264 11.77 -6.42 2.25
CA GLY A 264 12.81 -6.50 1.23
C GLY A 264 12.71 -7.80 0.46
N GLY A 265 13.66 -8.70 0.66
CA GLY A 265 13.80 -9.89 -0.16
C GLY A 265 12.99 -11.14 0.29
N GLY A 266 12.04 -11.00 1.20
CA GLY A 266 11.17 -12.09 1.64
C GLY A 266 11.90 -13.19 2.42
N ILE A 267 11.41 -14.42 2.34
CA ILE A 267 11.93 -15.56 3.13
C ILE A 267 13.37 -15.93 2.77
N ASP A 268 13.78 -15.65 1.54
CA ASP A 268 15.08 -16.02 0.98
C ASP A 268 16.16 -14.94 1.19
N ASP A 269 15.85 -13.86 1.92
CA ASP A 269 16.79 -12.77 2.19
C ASP A 269 17.58 -12.99 3.49
N PRO A 270 18.85 -13.47 3.41
CA PRO A 270 19.68 -13.68 4.59
C PRO A 270 20.17 -12.35 5.19
N THR A 271 20.10 -11.25 4.44
CA THR A 271 20.70 -9.97 4.83
C THR A 271 19.88 -9.24 5.88
N GLY A 272 18.55 -9.42 5.85
CA GLY A 272 17.63 -8.79 6.80
C GLY A 272 17.73 -9.30 8.24
N ARG A 273 18.43 -10.41 8.48
CA ARG A 273 18.67 -11.01 9.81
C ARG A 273 20.17 -11.04 10.16
N ASN A 274 20.87 -9.95 9.88
CA ASN A 274 22.30 -9.85 10.17
C ASN A 274 22.57 -9.51 11.65
N VAL A 275 23.01 -10.51 12.42
CA VAL A 275 23.27 -10.38 13.87
C VAL A 275 24.42 -9.41 14.15
N VAL A 276 25.46 -9.38 13.32
CA VAL A 276 26.62 -8.50 13.51
C VAL A 276 26.23 -7.03 13.37
N LEU A 277 25.47 -6.70 12.33
CA LEU A 277 24.98 -5.33 12.13
C LEU A 277 23.98 -4.92 13.20
N SER A 278 23.12 -5.85 13.63
CA SER A 278 22.19 -5.61 14.74
C SER A 278 22.93 -5.35 16.06
N ALA A 279 23.99 -6.11 16.35
CA ALA A 279 24.83 -5.89 17.52
C ALA A 279 25.55 -4.53 17.46
N LEU A 280 26.02 -4.12 16.29
CA LEU A 280 26.61 -2.80 16.07
C LEU A 280 25.59 -1.68 16.31
N ALA A 281 24.37 -1.79 15.77
CA ALA A 281 23.28 -0.85 16.04
C ALA A 281 22.94 -0.80 17.55
N GLY A 282 22.89 -1.96 18.21
CA GLY A 282 22.70 -2.06 19.66
C GLY A 282 23.79 -1.36 20.47
N ALA A 283 25.06 -1.51 20.07
CA ALA A 283 26.17 -0.79 20.69
C ALA A 283 26.05 0.72 20.52
N LEU A 284 25.61 1.20 19.36
CA LEU A 284 25.34 2.63 19.13
C LEU A 284 24.20 3.14 20.01
N ILE A 285 23.13 2.36 20.21
CA ILE A 285 22.03 2.70 21.12
C ILE A 285 22.54 2.76 22.57
N ALA A 286 23.40 1.83 22.98
CA ALA A 286 23.99 1.83 24.33
C ALA A 286 24.86 3.08 24.57
N VAL A 287 25.75 3.40 23.64
CA VAL A 287 26.56 4.64 23.71
C VAL A 287 25.66 5.88 23.66
N GLY A 288 24.60 5.85 22.84
CA GLY A 288 23.56 6.87 22.76
C GLY A 288 22.87 7.14 24.09
N SER A 289 22.47 6.06 24.77
CA SER A 289 21.82 6.09 26.07
C SER A 289 22.73 6.70 27.13
N VAL A 290 24.01 6.31 27.16
CA VAL A 290 25.03 6.93 28.03
C VAL A 290 25.17 8.42 27.70
N GLY A 291 25.21 8.78 26.43
CA GLY A 291 25.30 10.16 25.95
C GLY A 291 24.11 11.03 26.38
N LEU A 292 22.90 10.49 26.32
CA LEU A 292 21.67 11.19 26.68
C LEU A 292 21.57 11.49 28.18
N ILE A 293 22.08 10.62 29.04
CA ILE A 293 22.06 10.81 30.51
C ILE A 293 23.22 11.64 31.05
N ARG A 294 24.20 12.03 30.22
CA ARG A 294 25.34 12.84 30.67
C ARG A 294 24.92 14.19 31.22
N ARG A 295 25.74 14.73 32.14
CA ARG A 295 25.60 16.09 32.64
C ARG A 295 25.66 17.10 31.48
N GLY A 296 24.84 18.14 31.56
CA GLY A 296 24.77 19.19 30.54
C GLY A 296 23.71 18.98 29.46
N ILE A 297 23.01 17.84 29.43
CA ILE A 297 21.82 17.68 28.57
C ILE A 297 20.60 18.28 29.27
N PRO A 298 19.84 19.19 28.61
CA PRO A 298 18.63 19.77 29.19
C PRO A 298 17.65 18.68 29.63
N ARG A 299 17.01 18.85 30.80
CA ARG A 299 16.00 17.90 31.31
C ARG A 299 14.87 17.71 30.30
N GLN A 300 14.44 18.81 29.67
CA GLN A 300 13.40 18.85 28.65
C GLN A 300 13.77 17.99 27.45
N ALA A 301 15.03 18.04 26.99
CA ALA A 301 15.49 17.23 25.85
C ALA A 301 15.42 15.75 26.19
N ARG A 302 15.93 15.35 27.37
CA ARG A 302 15.85 13.96 27.85
C ARG A 302 14.41 13.48 27.96
N THR A 303 13.54 14.25 28.60
CA THR A 303 12.13 13.91 28.76
C THR A 303 11.44 13.72 27.41
N LEU A 304 11.62 14.66 26.47
CA LEU A 304 10.94 14.59 25.17
C LEU A 304 11.45 13.43 24.30
N VAL A 305 12.76 13.18 24.27
CA VAL A 305 13.32 12.01 23.55
C VAL A 305 12.80 10.70 24.14
N MET A 306 12.79 10.57 25.48
CA MET A 306 12.29 9.36 26.13
C MET A 306 10.79 9.16 25.93
N VAL A 307 10.00 10.23 26.01
CA VAL A 307 8.55 10.16 25.74
C VAL A 307 8.31 9.74 24.28
N ALA A 308 9.00 10.34 23.31
CA ALA A 308 8.86 9.97 21.90
C ALA A 308 9.29 8.52 21.62
N LEU A 309 10.34 8.04 22.29
CA LEU A 309 10.83 6.67 22.17
C LEU A 309 9.85 5.66 22.79
N LEU A 310 9.27 5.98 23.94
CA LEU A 310 8.48 5.05 24.73
C LEU A 310 6.97 5.14 24.49
N ALA A 311 6.48 6.20 23.85
CA ALA A 311 5.04 6.44 23.64
C ALA A 311 4.33 5.22 23.05
N SER A 312 4.82 4.72 21.91
CA SER A 312 4.23 3.58 21.22
C SER A 312 4.42 2.25 21.94
N PRO A 313 5.64 1.83 22.33
CA PRO A 313 5.79 0.54 22.99
C PRO A 313 5.06 0.46 24.33
N VAL A 314 5.03 1.53 25.12
CA VAL A 314 4.28 1.55 26.39
C VAL A 314 2.77 1.50 26.14
N PHE A 315 2.25 2.25 25.15
CA PHE A 315 0.82 2.25 24.84
C PHE A 315 0.34 0.85 24.43
N PHE A 316 1.12 0.16 23.60
CA PHE A 316 0.78 -1.16 23.06
C PHE A 316 1.21 -2.36 23.94
N ILE A 317 1.55 -2.14 25.23
CA ILE A 317 1.68 -3.27 26.18
C ILE A 317 0.34 -3.99 26.32
N ARG A 318 -0.76 -3.22 26.34
CA ARG A 318 -2.13 -3.71 26.38
C ARG A 318 -2.73 -3.61 24.98
N HIS A 319 -3.15 -4.73 24.41
CA HIS A 319 -3.77 -4.76 23.08
C HIS A 319 -4.83 -5.86 22.97
N SER A 320 -5.80 -5.66 22.08
CA SER A 320 -6.84 -6.65 21.74
C SER A 320 -6.71 -7.17 20.30
N THR A 321 -5.71 -6.68 19.56
CA THR A 321 -5.44 -6.98 18.17
C THR A 321 -3.93 -7.10 17.97
N PRO A 322 -3.45 -7.89 16.99
CA PRO A 322 -2.01 -8.03 16.74
C PRO A 322 -1.28 -6.68 16.63
N VAL A 323 -0.17 -6.54 17.36
CA VAL A 323 0.70 -5.37 17.32
C VAL A 323 1.78 -5.58 16.26
N LEU A 324 1.72 -4.78 15.20
CA LEU A 324 2.60 -4.94 14.03
C LEU A 324 3.82 -4.01 14.12
N PRO A 325 4.94 -4.34 13.43
CA PRO A 325 6.16 -3.53 13.48
C PRO A 325 5.96 -2.07 13.05
N HIS A 326 5.14 -1.82 12.03
CA HIS A 326 4.89 -0.47 11.52
C HIS A 326 4.16 0.44 12.52
N TYR A 327 3.55 -0.10 13.58
CA TYR A 327 2.96 0.71 14.65
C TYR A 327 4.04 1.49 15.40
N GLN A 328 5.28 0.98 15.40
CA GLN A 328 6.41 1.57 16.11
C GLN A 328 7.18 2.62 15.27
N LEU A 329 6.74 2.92 14.04
CA LEU A 329 7.40 3.91 13.16
C LEU A 329 7.47 5.32 13.76
N VAL A 330 6.54 5.66 14.65
CA VAL A 330 6.56 6.94 15.39
C VAL A 330 7.80 7.08 16.29
N ALA A 331 8.46 5.99 16.68
CA ALA A 331 9.63 6.01 17.54
C ALA A 331 10.95 6.26 16.77
N LEU A 332 10.98 6.07 15.45
CA LEU A 332 12.21 6.14 14.65
C LEU A 332 12.98 7.48 14.78
N PRO A 333 12.33 8.67 14.75
CA PRO A 333 13.04 9.92 14.97
C PRO A 333 13.72 9.99 16.34
N ALA A 334 13.09 9.43 17.38
CA ALA A 334 13.65 9.41 18.74
C ALA A 334 14.81 8.43 18.86
N VAL A 335 14.73 7.26 18.22
CA VAL A 335 15.85 6.29 18.11
C VAL A 335 17.06 6.96 17.45
N ALA A 336 16.86 7.67 16.35
CA ALA A 336 17.94 8.38 15.65
C ALA A 336 18.60 9.44 16.54
N ILE A 337 17.80 10.26 17.24
CA ILE A 337 18.32 11.28 18.17
C ILE A 337 19.04 10.63 19.38
N LEU A 338 18.53 9.51 19.90
CA LEU A 338 19.17 8.74 20.96
C LEU A 338 20.57 8.26 20.54
N ILE A 339 20.68 7.63 19.37
CA ILE A 339 21.98 7.20 18.80
C ILE A 339 22.89 8.42 18.61
N GLY A 340 22.34 9.51 18.06
CA GLY A 340 23.03 10.79 17.92
C GLY A 340 23.63 11.31 19.23
N ALA A 341 22.91 11.19 20.35
CA ALA A 341 23.37 11.61 21.67
C ALA A 341 24.70 10.94 22.08
N GLY A 342 25.02 9.78 21.49
CA GLY A 342 26.29 9.07 21.69
C GLY A 342 27.52 9.91 21.35
N TRP A 343 27.39 10.90 20.45
CA TRP A 343 28.46 11.87 20.16
C TRP A 343 28.94 12.63 21.41
N ARG A 344 28.05 12.86 22.40
CA ARG A 344 28.39 13.52 23.66
C ARG A 344 29.28 12.67 24.57
N THR A 345 29.57 11.43 24.18
CA THR A 345 30.43 10.55 24.98
C THR A 345 31.93 10.85 24.87
N GLY A 346 32.35 11.74 23.97
CA GLY A 346 33.76 12.11 23.77
C GLY A 346 34.45 11.16 22.81
N ILE A 347 35.49 10.46 23.25
CA ILE A 347 36.18 9.43 22.43
C ILE A 347 35.19 8.35 21.98
N GLY A 348 34.31 7.90 22.89
CA GLY A 348 33.22 6.97 22.54
C GLY A 348 32.29 7.51 21.44
N GLY A 349 32.14 8.84 21.34
CA GLY A 349 31.33 9.49 20.31
C GLY A 349 31.99 9.46 18.93
N ARG A 350 33.32 9.58 18.88
CA ARG A 350 34.09 9.42 17.64
C ARG A 350 34.07 7.97 17.17
N VAL A 351 34.23 7.02 18.09
CA VAL A 351 34.10 5.58 17.80
C VAL A 351 32.69 5.25 17.32
N ALA A 352 31.66 5.79 17.97
CA ALA A 352 30.26 5.62 17.56
C ALA A 352 30.00 6.19 16.16
N PHE A 353 30.64 7.30 15.79
CA PHE A 353 30.52 7.85 14.44
C PHE A 353 31.15 6.94 13.38
N VAL A 354 32.34 6.40 13.64
CA VAL A 354 32.96 5.40 12.74
C VAL A 354 32.07 4.16 12.64
N GLY A 355 31.57 3.66 13.78
CA GLY A 355 30.62 2.54 13.81
C GLY A 355 29.35 2.82 13.01
N ALA A 356 28.80 4.03 13.09
CA ALA A 356 27.62 4.42 12.31
C ALA A 356 27.92 4.56 10.81
N VAL A 357 29.11 5.01 10.41
CA VAL A 357 29.55 5.02 9.01
C VAL A 357 29.64 3.59 8.47
N LEU A 358 30.27 2.67 9.22
CA LEU A 358 30.37 1.26 8.83
C LEU A 358 29.00 0.60 8.74
N LEU A 359 28.12 0.86 9.73
CA LEU A 359 26.75 0.36 9.74
C LEU A 359 25.96 0.88 8.55
N ALA A 360 26.02 2.19 8.29
CA ALA A 360 25.34 2.81 7.16
C ALA A 360 25.84 2.27 5.82
N ALA A 361 27.15 2.10 5.65
CA ALA A 361 27.73 1.51 4.45
C ALA A 361 27.27 0.07 4.23
N ALA A 362 27.27 -0.76 5.29
CA ALA A 362 26.82 -2.14 5.22
C ALA A 362 25.33 -2.26 4.90
N TRP A 363 24.47 -1.49 5.58
CA TRP A 363 23.03 -1.45 5.27
C TRP A 363 22.77 -0.91 3.85
N THR A 364 23.52 0.08 3.40
CA THR A 364 23.41 0.58 2.02
C THR A 364 23.71 -0.53 1.01
N ALA A 365 24.78 -1.30 1.22
CA ALA A 365 25.12 -2.43 0.36
C ALA A 365 24.05 -3.53 0.40
N GLN A 366 23.53 -3.87 1.59
CA GLN A 366 22.43 -4.84 1.73
C GLN A 366 21.16 -4.39 1.00
N LEU A 367 20.73 -3.15 1.22
CA LEU A 367 19.56 -2.57 0.56
C LEU A 367 19.73 -2.50 -0.95
N ALA A 368 20.89 -2.05 -1.44
CA ALA A 368 21.17 -1.99 -2.88
C ALA A 368 21.16 -3.38 -3.52
N SER A 369 21.74 -4.38 -2.85
CA SER A 369 21.72 -5.77 -3.29
C SER A 369 20.30 -6.32 -3.35
N VAL A 370 19.54 -6.17 -2.25
CA VAL A 370 18.16 -6.67 -2.17
C VAL A 370 17.26 -5.98 -3.18
N LEU A 371 17.31 -4.65 -3.31
CA LEU A 371 16.47 -3.93 -4.28
C LEU A 371 16.81 -4.29 -5.73
N SER A 372 18.10 -4.53 -6.04
CA SER A 372 18.50 -4.98 -7.37
C SER A 372 18.06 -6.42 -7.64
N TRP A 373 18.21 -7.30 -6.67
CA TRP A 373 17.77 -8.69 -6.78
C TRP A 373 16.25 -8.81 -6.90
N VAL A 374 15.52 -8.16 -5.99
CA VAL A 374 14.06 -8.14 -6.02
C VAL A 374 13.56 -7.51 -7.32
N SER A 375 14.33 -6.59 -7.93
CA SER A 375 13.96 -5.97 -9.22
C SER A 375 13.76 -6.97 -10.36
N VAL A 376 14.32 -8.18 -10.22
CA VAL A 376 14.26 -9.26 -11.20
C VAL A 376 13.44 -10.44 -10.68
N GLU A 377 13.70 -10.88 -9.43
CA GLU A 377 13.27 -12.19 -8.95
C GLU A 377 11.90 -12.19 -8.24
N ARG A 378 11.53 -11.10 -7.55
CA ARG A 378 10.27 -10.99 -6.77
C ARG A 378 9.95 -12.24 -5.92
N PRO A 379 10.80 -12.54 -4.93
CA PRO A 379 10.60 -13.67 -4.03
C PRO A 379 9.24 -13.61 -3.34
N SER A 380 8.71 -14.80 -3.03
CA SER A 380 7.47 -14.93 -2.26
C SER A 380 7.64 -14.38 -0.83
N ASN A 381 6.51 -14.08 -0.17
CA ASN A 381 6.49 -13.54 1.20
C ASN A 381 7.30 -12.24 1.38
N SER A 382 7.36 -11.44 0.32
CA SER A 382 7.95 -10.12 0.30
C SER A 382 6.88 -9.07 0.01
N ALA A 383 6.94 -7.92 0.69
CA ALA A 383 6.18 -6.73 0.32
C ALA A 383 6.51 -6.24 -1.11
N LEU A 384 7.68 -6.61 -1.65
CA LEU A 384 8.14 -6.29 -2.99
C LEU A 384 7.92 -7.45 -3.99
N SER A 385 7.04 -8.40 -3.65
CA SER A 385 6.58 -9.46 -4.57
C SER A 385 5.69 -8.92 -5.69
N SER A 386 4.99 -7.80 -5.42
CA SER A 386 4.21 -7.03 -6.38
C SER A 386 4.68 -5.59 -6.33
N ILE A 387 5.24 -5.10 -7.43
CA ILE A 387 5.79 -3.75 -7.46
C ILE A 387 5.20 -2.91 -8.58
N LEU A 388 5.33 -1.60 -8.43
CA LEU A 388 4.72 -0.62 -9.32
C LEU A 388 5.20 -0.71 -10.78
N ASN A 389 6.51 -0.85 -11.01
CA ASN A 389 7.05 -0.64 -12.37
C ASN A 389 6.49 -1.63 -13.41
N GLU A 390 6.21 -2.87 -13.01
CA GLU A 390 5.84 -3.96 -13.93
C GLU A 390 4.48 -3.69 -14.60
N PRO A 391 3.37 -3.56 -13.87
CA PRO A 391 2.09 -3.20 -14.48
C PRO A 391 2.11 -1.79 -15.07
N ARG A 392 2.87 -0.85 -14.49
CA ARG A 392 2.95 0.54 -14.98
C ARG A 392 3.63 0.64 -16.34
N ASP A 393 4.73 -0.07 -16.55
CA ASP A 393 5.48 -0.03 -17.82
C ASP A 393 4.68 -0.73 -18.93
N ALA A 394 3.96 -1.82 -18.59
CA ALA A 394 3.04 -2.47 -19.52
C ALA A 394 1.90 -1.54 -19.95
N VAL A 395 1.24 -0.89 -18.98
CA VAL A 395 0.16 0.07 -19.26
C VAL A 395 0.68 1.23 -20.11
N ARG A 396 1.88 1.75 -19.87
CA ARG A 396 2.44 2.87 -20.64
C ARG A 396 2.74 2.56 -22.10
N ALA A 397 2.93 1.28 -22.43
CA ALA A 397 3.29 0.84 -23.77
C ALA A 397 2.07 0.52 -24.66
N ILE A 398 0.86 0.46 -24.08
CA ILE A 398 -0.37 0.12 -24.80
C ILE A 398 -1.23 1.34 -25.18
N TYR A 399 -2.14 1.15 -26.15
CA TYR A 399 -2.99 2.19 -26.73
C TYR A 399 -4.40 2.17 -26.11
N ASP A 400 -5.08 3.32 -26.15
CA ASP A 400 -6.47 3.46 -25.70
C ASP A 400 -7.50 3.17 -26.80
N PRO A 401 -8.74 2.78 -26.45
CA PRO A 401 -9.20 2.35 -25.11
C PRO A 401 -8.65 0.96 -24.72
N VAL A 402 -8.71 0.61 -23.43
CA VAL A 402 -8.16 -0.65 -22.90
C VAL A 402 -9.24 -1.52 -22.26
N VAL A 403 -9.28 -2.81 -22.60
CA VAL A 403 -10.02 -3.83 -21.83
C VAL A 403 -9.00 -4.74 -21.18
N VAL A 404 -8.99 -4.76 -19.85
CA VAL A 404 -8.04 -5.53 -19.04
C VAL A 404 -8.74 -6.76 -18.46
N HIS A 405 -8.33 -7.94 -18.89
CA HIS A 405 -8.83 -9.23 -18.43
C HIS A 405 -7.95 -9.76 -17.29
N LEU A 406 -8.54 -9.85 -16.09
CA LEU A 406 -7.87 -10.16 -14.83
C LEU A 406 -8.52 -11.34 -14.10
N HIS A 407 -7.93 -11.79 -12.99
CA HIS A 407 -8.58 -12.72 -12.06
C HIS A 407 -9.62 -11.96 -11.24
N GLY A 408 -10.80 -11.82 -11.82
CA GLY A 408 -11.89 -11.01 -11.28
C GLY A 408 -11.90 -9.57 -11.80
N ASP A 409 -12.84 -8.78 -11.29
CA ASP A 409 -13.17 -7.45 -11.78
C ASP A 409 -13.47 -6.38 -10.72
N ASP A 410 -13.50 -6.72 -9.42
CA ASP A 410 -13.86 -5.76 -8.37
C ASP A 410 -12.62 -5.21 -7.63
N PRO A 411 -12.21 -3.94 -7.90
CA PRO A 411 -11.04 -3.34 -7.27
C PRO A 411 -11.18 -3.17 -5.74
N ARG A 412 -12.39 -3.26 -5.18
CA ARG A 412 -12.63 -3.16 -3.73
C ARG A 412 -12.15 -4.38 -2.98
N ILE A 413 -12.05 -5.54 -3.63
CA ILE A 413 -11.67 -6.80 -3.00
C ILE A 413 -10.49 -7.49 -3.69
N GLU A 414 -10.18 -7.13 -4.94
CA GLU A 414 -9.12 -7.76 -5.73
C GLU A 414 -7.97 -6.80 -6.02
N GLY A 415 -6.77 -7.21 -5.64
CA GLY A 415 -5.56 -6.37 -5.75
C GLY A 415 -5.18 -6.06 -7.19
N GLU A 416 -5.29 -7.02 -8.10
CA GLU A 416 -4.92 -6.83 -9.51
C GLU A 416 -5.86 -5.82 -10.18
N ALA A 417 -7.18 -5.95 -9.95
CA ALA A 417 -8.18 -5.00 -10.40
C ALA A 417 -7.91 -3.59 -9.85
N ALA A 418 -7.62 -3.45 -8.56
CA ALA A 418 -7.27 -2.16 -7.96
C ALA A 418 -6.03 -1.52 -8.63
N VAL A 419 -4.98 -2.32 -8.85
CA VAL A 419 -3.72 -1.86 -9.47
C VAL A 419 -3.95 -1.32 -10.88
N PHE A 420 -4.63 -2.08 -11.75
CA PHE A 420 -4.87 -1.63 -13.12
C PHE A 420 -5.86 -0.45 -13.17
N ASN A 421 -6.85 -0.41 -12.28
CA ASN A 421 -7.79 0.72 -12.18
C ASN A 421 -7.05 2.02 -11.82
N ALA A 422 -6.14 1.95 -10.85
CA ALA A 422 -5.34 3.11 -10.45
C ALA A 422 -4.42 3.58 -11.58
N LEU A 423 -3.75 2.64 -12.28
CA LEU A 423 -2.82 2.96 -13.36
C LEU A 423 -3.49 3.51 -14.62
N LEU A 424 -4.72 3.11 -14.88
CA LEU A 424 -5.51 3.52 -16.04
C LEU A 424 -6.50 4.66 -15.72
N TRP A 425 -6.40 5.32 -14.56
CA TRP A 425 -7.37 6.31 -14.09
C TRP A 425 -7.81 7.36 -15.13
N GLU A 426 -6.88 7.97 -15.86
CA GLU A 426 -7.18 8.99 -16.88
C GLU A 426 -7.44 8.41 -18.28
N ARG A 427 -7.43 7.08 -18.41
CA ARG A 427 -7.53 6.38 -19.68
C ARG A 427 -8.88 5.66 -19.76
N PRO A 428 -9.58 5.71 -20.91
CA PRO A 428 -10.79 4.93 -21.09
C PRO A 428 -10.47 3.44 -20.96
N HIS A 429 -10.93 2.83 -19.87
CA HIS A 429 -10.63 1.44 -19.59
C HIS A 429 -11.84 0.67 -19.06
N ARG A 430 -11.74 -0.65 -19.14
CA ARG A 430 -12.62 -1.61 -18.47
C ARG A 430 -11.78 -2.71 -17.84
N ILE A 431 -12.17 -3.12 -16.64
CA ILE A 431 -11.61 -4.27 -15.95
C ILE A 431 -12.65 -5.37 -16.01
N VAL A 432 -12.25 -6.57 -16.42
CA VAL A 432 -13.16 -7.69 -16.64
C VAL A 432 -12.56 -8.97 -16.08
N ASN A 433 -13.42 -9.86 -15.59
CA ASN A 433 -13.00 -11.17 -15.11
C ASN A 433 -12.64 -12.09 -16.29
N GLY A 434 -11.37 -12.11 -16.65
CA GLY A 434 -10.83 -12.88 -17.76
C GLY A 434 -10.76 -14.39 -17.56
N THR A 435 -11.07 -14.88 -16.36
CA THR A 435 -11.14 -16.32 -16.09
C THR A 435 -12.36 -16.96 -16.75
N VAL A 436 -13.43 -16.18 -16.96
CA VAL A 436 -14.71 -16.65 -17.50
C VAL A 436 -15.25 -15.78 -18.63
N LEU A 437 -14.70 -14.57 -18.86
CA LEU A 437 -15.15 -13.65 -19.91
C LEU A 437 -14.02 -13.23 -20.87
N LEU A 438 -14.34 -13.16 -22.16
CA LEU A 438 -13.60 -12.37 -23.14
C LEU A 438 -14.57 -11.34 -23.73
N VAL A 439 -14.45 -10.09 -23.27
CA VAL A 439 -15.21 -8.94 -23.78
C VAL A 439 -14.52 -8.32 -24.99
N LEU A 440 -15.27 -8.16 -26.09
CA LEU A 440 -14.84 -7.57 -27.36
C LEU A 440 -15.68 -6.31 -27.64
N PRO A 441 -15.11 -5.09 -27.46
CA PRO A 441 -15.83 -3.84 -27.69
C PRO A 441 -16.25 -3.63 -29.15
N PRO A 442 -17.34 -2.90 -29.45
CA PRO A 442 -17.71 -2.56 -30.83
C PRO A 442 -16.82 -1.46 -31.46
N GLU A 443 -15.65 -1.22 -30.89
CA GLU A 443 -14.68 -0.20 -31.30
C GLU A 443 -13.25 -0.75 -31.15
N PRO A 444 -12.27 -0.21 -31.91
CA PRO A 444 -10.88 -0.61 -31.75
C PRO A 444 -10.41 -0.43 -30.31
N ALA A 445 -9.71 -1.43 -29.77
CA ALA A 445 -9.23 -1.40 -28.38
C ALA A 445 -7.95 -2.23 -28.22
N THR A 446 -7.20 -1.98 -27.15
CA THR A 446 -6.19 -2.92 -26.68
C THR A 446 -6.84 -3.90 -25.70
N LEU A 447 -6.69 -5.20 -25.96
CA LEU A 447 -7.07 -6.26 -25.03
C LEU A 447 -5.81 -6.69 -24.28
N LEU A 448 -5.78 -6.46 -22.97
CA LEU A 448 -4.65 -6.77 -22.09
C LEU A 448 -5.04 -7.92 -21.16
N THR A 449 -4.24 -8.97 -21.09
CA THR A 449 -4.41 -10.08 -20.14
C THR A 449 -3.20 -10.18 -19.22
N THR A 450 -3.41 -10.46 -17.94
CA THR A 450 -2.29 -10.48 -16.98
C THR A 450 -1.52 -11.79 -16.89
N LEU A 451 -1.99 -12.82 -17.58
CA LEU A 451 -1.30 -14.09 -17.74
C LEU A 451 -1.52 -14.64 -19.16
N ALA A 452 -0.61 -15.53 -19.57
CA ALA A 452 -0.77 -16.45 -20.69
C ALA A 452 -0.05 -17.77 -20.37
N PRO A 453 -0.74 -18.92 -20.24
CA PRO A 453 -2.16 -19.12 -20.54
C PRO A 453 -3.11 -18.47 -19.52
N PHE A 454 -4.20 -17.91 -20.03
CA PHE A 454 -5.32 -17.33 -19.30
C PHE A 454 -6.57 -17.47 -20.16
N GLN A 455 -7.74 -17.76 -19.60
CA GLN A 455 -8.90 -18.22 -20.38
C GLN A 455 -9.30 -17.23 -21.48
N ALA A 456 -9.39 -15.95 -21.16
CA ALA A 456 -9.63 -14.90 -22.15
C ALA A 456 -8.56 -14.86 -23.26
N TRP A 457 -7.28 -15.01 -22.90
CA TRP A 457 -6.17 -15.02 -23.87
C TRP A 457 -6.21 -16.27 -24.77
N GLU A 458 -6.54 -17.42 -24.20
CA GLU A 458 -6.72 -18.68 -24.93
C GLU A 458 -7.87 -18.60 -25.92
N GLU A 459 -8.98 -17.95 -25.56
CA GLU A 459 -10.10 -17.70 -26.48
C GLU A 459 -9.76 -16.66 -27.54
N LEU A 460 -9.01 -15.62 -27.17
CA LEU A 460 -8.56 -14.61 -28.12
C LEU A 460 -7.68 -15.23 -29.22
N GLN A 461 -6.73 -16.08 -28.84
CA GLN A 461 -5.90 -16.82 -29.80
C GLN A 461 -6.72 -17.81 -30.63
N ALA A 462 -7.55 -18.64 -29.99
CA ALA A 462 -8.35 -19.64 -30.69
C ALA A 462 -9.40 -19.00 -31.62
N GLY A 463 -9.87 -17.80 -31.30
CA GLY A 463 -10.78 -17.00 -32.10
C GLY A 463 -10.12 -16.28 -33.28
N GLY A 464 -8.79 -16.35 -33.43
CA GLY A 464 -8.06 -15.65 -34.48
C GLY A 464 -8.01 -14.13 -34.30
N LEU A 465 -8.15 -13.66 -33.06
CA LEU A 465 -8.27 -12.23 -32.73
C LEU A 465 -7.00 -11.64 -32.08
N ALA A 466 -6.02 -12.48 -31.76
CA ALA A 466 -4.76 -12.05 -31.18
C ALA A 466 -3.76 -11.59 -32.26
N ASP A 467 -4.12 -10.57 -33.05
CA ASP A 467 -3.22 -10.04 -34.08
C ASP A 467 -2.04 -9.29 -33.43
N SER A 468 -0.83 -9.57 -33.93
CA SER A 468 0.43 -8.94 -33.53
C SER A 468 0.60 -8.85 -31.99
N PRO A 469 0.53 -10.00 -31.27
CA PRO A 469 0.50 -10.00 -29.83
C PRO A 469 1.83 -9.48 -29.27
N THR A 470 1.75 -8.61 -28.27
CA THR A 470 2.90 -8.04 -27.58
C THR A 470 2.98 -8.62 -26.18
N ALA A 471 4.14 -9.18 -25.82
CA ALA A 471 4.42 -9.67 -24.49
C ALA A 471 5.13 -8.58 -23.67
N TYR A 472 4.64 -8.32 -22.47
CA TYR A 472 5.30 -7.46 -21.48
C TYR A 472 5.88 -8.34 -20.37
N PRO A 473 7.23 -8.43 -20.28
CA PRO A 473 7.89 -9.27 -19.29
C PRO A 473 7.51 -8.89 -17.86
N ARG A 474 7.41 -9.91 -17.01
CA ARG A 474 7.23 -9.79 -15.57
C ARG A 474 8.49 -10.28 -14.84
N ARG A 475 8.38 -10.59 -13.55
CA ARG A 475 9.43 -11.30 -12.81
C ARG A 475 9.92 -12.57 -13.51
N GLN A 476 11.17 -12.94 -13.26
CA GLN A 476 11.78 -14.13 -13.84
C GLN A 476 10.94 -15.39 -13.58
N GLY A 477 10.69 -16.17 -14.63
CA GLY A 477 9.87 -17.40 -14.56
C GLY A 477 8.36 -17.18 -14.50
N ALA A 478 7.86 -15.94 -14.42
CA ALA A 478 6.44 -15.65 -14.52
C ALA A 478 5.98 -15.52 -15.98
N LEU A 479 4.72 -15.89 -16.22
CA LEU A 479 4.06 -15.69 -17.50
C LEU A 479 3.84 -14.20 -17.75
N PRO A 480 4.15 -13.66 -18.94
CA PRO A 480 4.09 -12.23 -19.22
C PRO A 480 2.66 -11.70 -19.19
N PHE A 481 2.51 -10.37 -19.09
CA PHE A 481 1.27 -9.74 -19.54
C PHE A 481 1.23 -9.79 -21.06
N MET A 482 0.06 -10.06 -21.63
CA MET A 482 -0.12 -10.12 -23.07
C MET A 482 -1.08 -9.04 -23.51
N ALA A 483 -0.73 -8.33 -24.57
CA ALA A 483 -1.64 -7.40 -25.22
C ALA A 483 -1.82 -7.75 -26.69
N ALA A 484 -3.02 -7.56 -27.21
CA ALA A 484 -3.29 -7.59 -28.64
C ALA A 484 -4.17 -6.41 -29.02
N ARG A 485 -4.05 -5.97 -30.28
CA ARG A 485 -4.97 -4.98 -30.84
C ARG A 485 -6.20 -5.69 -31.37
N TYR A 486 -7.35 -5.17 -30.99
CA TYR A 486 -8.64 -5.57 -31.54
C TYR A 486 -9.20 -4.45 -32.42
N ASP A 487 -9.79 -4.83 -33.54
CA ASP A 487 -10.29 -3.91 -34.58
C ASP A 487 -11.69 -3.35 -34.30
N GLY A 488 -12.39 -3.92 -33.30
CA GLY A 488 -13.76 -3.55 -32.94
C GLY A 488 -14.84 -4.21 -33.79
N ALA A 489 -14.48 -5.09 -34.73
CA ALA A 489 -15.41 -5.64 -35.72
C ALA A 489 -15.28 -7.16 -35.90
N ALA A 490 -14.07 -7.71 -35.82
CA ALA A 490 -13.83 -9.12 -36.05
C ALA A 490 -14.54 -9.98 -34.99
N LEU A 491 -15.27 -11.00 -35.44
CA LEU A 491 -15.88 -11.98 -34.55
C LEU A 491 -14.98 -13.21 -34.40
N PRO A 492 -14.96 -13.86 -33.23
CA PRO A 492 -14.14 -15.04 -33.03
C PRO A 492 -14.59 -16.19 -33.95
N VAL A 493 -13.62 -16.86 -34.56
CA VAL A 493 -13.87 -18.01 -35.44
C VAL A 493 -14.16 -19.30 -34.64
N GLY A 494 -14.72 -20.31 -35.32
CA GLY A 494 -14.94 -21.65 -34.77
C GLY A 494 -16.21 -21.81 -33.92
N PHE A 495 -17.09 -20.81 -33.88
CA PHE A 495 -18.40 -20.90 -33.23
C PHE A 495 -19.46 -21.46 -34.17
N ASN A 496 -20.25 -22.43 -33.69
CA ASN A 496 -21.51 -22.84 -34.28
C ASN A 496 -22.53 -21.71 -34.07
N ARG A 497 -22.92 -21.05 -35.16
CA ARG A 497 -23.86 -19.92 -35.12
C ARG A 497 -25.28 -20.43 -34.95
N VAL A 498 -26.07 -19.66 -34.21
CA VAL A 498 -27.51 -19.85 -34.08
C VAL A 498 -28.22 -18.57 -34.49
N ASP A 499 -29.50 -18.67 -34.82
CA ASP A 499 -30.35 -17.49 -34.89
C ASP A 499 -30.35 -16.82 -33.51
N PRO A 500 -30.14 -15.49 -33.42
CA PRO A 500 -29.98 -14.82 -32.14
C PRO A 500 -31.14 -15.10 -31.17
N VAL A 501 -30.84 -15.68 -30.00
CA VAL A 501 -31.82 -15.96 -28.95
C VAL A 501 -31.72 -14.88 -27.89
N SER A 502 -32.74 -14.03 -27.76
CA SER A 502 -32.75 -12.92 -26.80
C SER A 502 -33.17 -13.38 -25.41
N PHE A 503 -32.47 -12.89 -24.39
CA PHE A 503 -32.73 -13.14 -22.98
C PHE A 503 -33.35 -11.90 -22.33
N ALA A 504 -34.02 -12.11 -21.18
CA ALA A 504 -34.72 -11.04 -20.46
C ALA A 504 -33.78 -9.99 -19.85
N ASP A 505 -32.50 -10.30 -19.71
CA ASP A 505 -31.45 -9.40 -19.20
C ASP A 505 -30.83 -8.49 -20.29
N GLY A 506 -31.39 -8.51 -21.51
CA GLY A 506 -30.93 -7.68 -22.62
C GLY A 506 -29.75 -8.28 -23.38
N THR A 507 -29.32 -9.50 -23.07
CA THR A 507 -28.29 -10.22 -23.82
C THR A 507 -28.90 -11.09 -24.92
N ALA A 508 -28.13 -11.40 -25.97
CA ALA A 508 -28.55 -12.31 -27.03
C ALA A 508 -27.48 -13.35 -27.35
N LEU A 509 -27.83 -14.64 -27.29
CA LEU A 509 -26.95 -15.75 -27.66
C LEU A 509 -26.82 -15.83 -29.17
N LEU A 510 -25.59 -15.79 -29.68
CA LEU A 510 -25.26 -15.82 -31.12
C LEU A 510 -24.65 -17.13 -31.58
N GLY A 511 -24.14 -17.94 -30.65
CA GLY A 511 -23.52 -19.21 -30.98
C GLY A 511 -22.76 -19.83 -29.83
N TRP A 512 -22.21 -21.01 -30.08
CA TRP A 512 -21.47 -21.77 -29.08
C TRP A 512 -20.31 -22.53 -29.74
N LYS A 513 -19.33 -22.91 -28.94
CA LYS A 513 -18.14 -23.67 -29.33
C LYS A 513 -17.77 -24.60 -28.20
N VAL A 514 -17.30 -25.79 -28.54
CA VAL A 514 -16.70 -26.73 -27.57
C VAL A 514 -15.30 -27.10 -28.04
N ARG A 515 -14.36 -27.19 -27.10
CA ARG A 515 -12.99 -27.62 -27.40
C ARG A 515 -12.29 -28.16 -26.16
N TRP A 516 -11.29 -28.99 -26.38
CA TRP A 516 -10.34 -29.34 -25.33
C TRP A 516 -9.22 -28.30 -25.24
N VAL A 517 -8.92 -27.83 -24.04
CA VAL A 517 -7.80 -26.93 -23.72
C VAL A 517 -6.94 -27.56 -22.64
N GLY A 518 -5.99 -28.40 -23.05
CA GLY A 518 -5.30 -29.29 -22.14
C GLY A 518 -6.30 -30.27 -21.49
N PRO A 519 -6.36 -30.37 -20.15
CA PRO A 519 -7.29 -31.26 -19.45
C PRO A 519 -8.73 -30.70 -19.37
N ARG A 520 -8.97 -29.47 -19.83
CA ARG A 520 -10.25 -28.79 -19.69
C ARG A 520 -11.11 -29.02 -20.92
N PHE A 521 -12.31 -29.55 -20.72
CA PHE A 521 -13.36 -29.50 -21.73
C PHE A 521 -14.07 -28.15 -21.61
N ARG A 522 -13.71 -27.23 -22.50
CA ARG A 522 -14.24 -25.87 -22.51
C ARG A 522 -15.48 -25.78 -23.36
N ILE A 523 -16.52 -25.20 -22.78
CA ILE A 523 -17.70 -24.70 -23.48
C ILE A 523 -17.60 -23.18 -23.53
N SER A 524 -17.72 -22.62 -24.73
CA SER A 524 -17.73 -21.18 -24.95
C SER A 524 -19.02 -20.78 -25.63
N THR A 525 -19.69 -19.76 -25.11
CA THR A 525 -20.90 -19.18 -25.68
C THR A 525 -20.62 -17.75 -26.11
N LEU A 526 -21.10 -17.36 -27.28
CA LEU A 526 -20.90 -16.04 -27.85
C LEU A 526 -22.19 -15.24 -27.73
N TRP A 527 -22.10 -14.10 -27.06
CA TRP A 527 -23.21 -13.23 -26.76
C TRP A 527 -23.05 -11.86 -27.41
N ARG A 528 -24.17 -11.17 -27.60
CA ARG A 528 -24.23 -9.74 -27.85
C ARG A 528 -24.88 -9.04 -26.67
N ALA A 529 -24.22 -8.02 -26.15
CA ALA A 529 -24.79 -7.15 -25.13
C ALA A 529 -25.73 -6.12 -25.80
N GLY A 530 -27.00 -6.10 -25.37
CA GLY A 530 -27.95 -5.03 -25.69
C GLY A 530 -27.95 -3.97 -24.59
N ASP A 531 -29.14 -3.49 -24.22
CA ASP A 531 -29.32 -2.62 -23.05
C ASP A 531 -29.30 -3.47 -21.78
N VAL A 532 -28.09 -3.79 -21.33
CA VAL A 532 -27.84 -4.58 -20.13
C VAL A 532 -27.86 -3.63 -18.92
N ALA A 533 -29.00 -3.57 -18.22
CA ALA A 533 -29.13 -2.80 -16.98
C ALA A 533 -29.63 -3.74 -15.87
N SER A 534 -28.74 -4.17 -14.98
CA SER A 534 -29.10 -4.93 -13.80
C SER A 534 -28.08 -4.72 -12.70
N ASP A 535 -28.56 -4.29 -11.53
CA ASP A 535 -27.77 -4.29 -10.29
C ASP A 535 -27.66 -5.70 -9.69
N ALA A 536 -28.36 -6.68 -10.27
CA ALA A 536 -28.41 -8.04 -9.77
C ALA A 536 -27.18 -8.87 -10.20
N THR A 537 -26.72 -9.76 -9.32
CA THR A 537 -25.64 -10.69 -9.65
C THR A 537 -26.18 -11.82 -10.53
N ILE A 538 -25.90 -11.75 -11.83
CA ILE A 538 -26.33 -12.74 -12.81
C ILE A 538 -25.22 -13.75 -13.10
N GLN A 539 -25.61 -15.02 -13.10
CA GLN A 539 -24.78 -16.17 -13.40
C GLN A 539 -25.29 -16.84 -14.68
N GLN A 540 -24.38 -17.40 -15.47
CA GLN A 540 -24.72 -18.30 -16.56
C GLN A 540 -24.43 -19.74 -16.13
N PHE A 541 -25.45 -20.58 -16.11
CA PHE A 541 -25.26 -22.00 -15.89
C PHE A 541 -24.87 -22.70 -17.19
N HIS A 542 -24.00 -23.71 -17.06
CA HIS A 542 -23.68 -24.65 -18.13
C HIS A 542 -23.89 -26.05 -17.59
N HIS A 543 -24.88 -26.75 -18.11
CA HIS A 543 -25.26 -28.07 -17.64
C HIS A 543 -25.07 -29.10 -18.73
N LEU A 544 -24.16 -30.04 -18.51
CA LEU A 544 -24.04 -31.24 -19.35
C LEU A 544 -25.06 -32.27 -18.89
N ARG A 545 -25.83 -32.79 -19.83
CA ARG A 545 -26.81 -33.87 -19.63
C ARG A 545 -26.47 -35.06 -20.50
N VAL A 546 -26.72 -36.25 -19.98
CA VAL A 546 -26.74 -37.47 -20.79
C VAL A 546 -28.11 -37.63 -21.45
N PRO A 547 -28.20 -38.20 -22.66
CA PRO A 547 -29.47 -38.35 -23.39
C PRO A 547 -30.59 -39.02 -22.60
N ASP A 548 -30.26 -39.99 -21.74
CA ASP A 548 -31.21 -40.75 -20.92
C ASP A 548 -31.64 -40.02 -19.62
N GLY A 549 -31.11 -38.82 -19.36
CA GLY A 549 -31.24 -38.09 -18.08
C GLY A 549 -31.77 -36.66 -18.21
N LEU A 550 -32.61 -36.40 -19.22
CA LEU A 550 -33.08 -35.05 -19.55
C LEU A 550 -33.89 -34.36 -18.44
N ASP A 551 -34.74 -35.10 -17.74
CA ASP A 551 -35.61 -34.56 -16.68
C ASP A 551 -34.97 -34.58 -15.27
N GLY A 552 -33.72 -35.05 -15.16
CA GLY A 552 -32.99 -35.23 -13.90
C GLY A 552 -32.07 -34.07 -13.52
N ALA A 553 -31.21 -34.31 -12.53
CA ALA A 553 -30.08 -33.43 -12.25
C ALA A 553 -29.08 -33.45 -13.43
N PRO A 554 -28.37 -32.36 -13.71
CA PRO A 554 -27.33 -32.37 -14.74
C PRO A 554 -26.24 -33.39 -14.37
N PHE A 555 -25.66 -34.03 -15.40
CA PHE A 555 -24.52 -34.92 -15.23
C PHE A 555 -23.32 -34.16 -14.66
N MET A 556 -23.06 -32.96 -15.18
CA MET A 556 -22.08 -32.00 -14.64
C MET A 556 -22.59 -30.58 -14.83
N GLY A 557 -22.27 -29.69 -13.89
CA GLY A 557 -22.60 -28.26 -13.95
C GLY A 557 -21.38 -27.38 -13.78
N SER A 558 -21.36 -26.23 -14.47
CA SER A 558 -20.34 -25.19 -14.34
C SER A 558 -20.99 -23.83 -14.52
N ASP A 559 -21.16 -23.12 -13.41
CA ASP A 559 -21.86 -21.84 -13.36
C ASP A 559 -20.83 -20.73 -13.20
N VAL A 560 -20.96 -19.67 -14.01
CA VAL A 560 -19.96 -18.59 -14.06
C VAL A 560 -20.61 -17.21 -13.95
N PRO A 561 -19.97 -16.27 -13.23
CA PRO A 561 -20.50 -14.91 -13.10
C PRO A 561 -20.37 -14.17 -14.42
N LEU A 562 -21.46 -13.56 -14.88
CA LEU A 562 -21.43 -12.77 -16.11
C LEU A 562 -20.84 -11.38 -15.93
N ALA A 563 -20.80 -10.88 -14.68
CA ALA A 563 -20.28 -9.54 -14.36
C ALA A 563 -20.85 -8.46 -15.31
N LEU A 564 -22.17 -8.48 -15.51
CA LEU A 564 -22.85 -7.65 -16.52
C LEU A 564 -22.58 -6.15 -16.38
N HIS A 565 -22.24 -5.68 -15.17
CA HIS A 565 -21.81 -4.30 -14.92
C HIS A 565 -20.54 -3.88 -15.71
N THR A 566 -19.78 -4.83 -16.25
CA THR A 566 -18.61 -4.59 -17.09
C THR A 566 -18.93 -4.54 -18.60
N TRP A 567 -20.13 -4.96 -18.99
CA TRP A 567 -20.57 -5.04 -20.38
C TRP A 567 -21.16 -3.69 -20.81
N ARG A 568 -21.08 -3.40 -22.11
CA ARG A 568 -21.65 -2.20 -22.75
C ARG A 568 -22.48 -2.60 -23.95
N PRO A 569 -23.53 -1.83 -24.30
CA PRO A 569 -24.31 -2.09 -25.51
C PRO A 569 -23.42 -2.20 -26.75
N GLY A 570 -23.63 -3.26 -27.53
CA GLY A 570 -22.87 -3.57 -28.74
C GLY A 570 -21.64 -4.45 -28.52
N ASP A 571 -21.21 -4.71 -27.28
CA ASP A 571 -20.14 -5.67 -27.02
C ASP A 571 -20.51 -7.05 -27.58
N HIS A 572 -19.50 -7.75 -28.08
CA HIS A 572 -19.54 -9.19 -28.20
C HIS A 572 -18.81 -9.81 -27.01
N VAL A 573 -19.43 -10.77 -26.34
CA VAL A 573 -18.84 -11.39 -25.14
C VAL A 573 -18.78 -12.88 -25.30
N VAL A 574 -17.59 -13.46 -25.12
CA VAL A 574 -17.43 -14.91 -25.02
C VAL A 574 -17.44 -15.28 -23.54
N VAL A 575 -18.43 -16.06 -23.14
CA VAL A 575 -18.53 -16.65 -21.80
C VAL A 575 -17.98 -18.06 -21.84
N MET A 576 -17.09 -18.39 -20.91
CA MET A 576 -16.32 -19.64 -20.89
C MET A 576 -16.61 -20.43 -19.61
N ALA A 577 -16.97 -21.70 -19.78
CA ALA A 577 -17.08 -22.67 -18.70
C ALA A 577 -16.15 -23.86 -18.98
N ASP A 578 -15.28 -24.16 -18.01
CA ASP A 578 -14.37 -25.29 -18.07
C ASP A 578 -14.92 -26.45 -17.24
N PHE A 579 -14.97 -27.64 -17.85
CA PHE A 579 -15.25 -28.92 -17.20
C PHE A 579 -13.98 -29.76 -17.16
N PHE A 580 -13.89 -30.67 -16.20
CA PHE A 580 -12.75 -31.56 -16.00
C PHE A 580 -13.22 -33.02 -15.99
N ASP A 581 -12.37 -33.94 -16.45
CA ASP A 581 -12.63 -35.39 -16.42
C ASP A 581 -13.93 -35.81 -17.12
N VAL A 582 -14.35 -35.07 -18.16
CA VAL A 582 -15.54 -35.40 -18.97
C VAL A 582 -15.24 -36.64 -19.82
N PRO A 583 -15.96 -37.78 -19.63
CA PRO A 583 -15.70 -38.97 -20.42
C PRO A 583 -16.15 -38.78 -21.87
N PRO A 584 -15.57 -39.51 -22.85
CA PRO A 584 -16.06 -39.51 -24.22
C PRO A 584 -17.53 -39.97 -24.26
N GLY A 585 -18.37 -39.22 -24.95
CA GLY A 585 -19.80 -39.52 -25.04
C GLY A 585 -20.57 -38.44 -25.78
N GLU A 586 -21.87 -38.71 -25.96
CA GLU A 586 -22.83 -37.72 -26.44
C GLU A 586 -23.44 -37.00 -25.24
N TYR A 587 -23.47 -35.67 -25.31
CA TYR A 587 -24.01 -34.83 -24.26
C TYR A 587 -24.93 -33.78 -24.85
N LEU A 588 -25.98 -33.46 -24.11
CA LEU A 588 -26.81 -32.29 -24.34
C LEU A 588 -26.34 -31.17 -23.41
N LEU A 589 -26.31 -29.94 -23.91
CA LEU A 589 -25.88 -28.77 -23.16
C LEU A 589 -27.08 -27.85 -22.93
N ASP A 590 -27.45 -27.67 -21.66
CA ASP A 590 -28.36 -26.59 -21.28
C ASP A 590 -27.55 -25.36 -20.88
N VAL A 591 -27.97 -24.21 -21.38
CA VAL A 591 -27.42 -22.90 -21.03
C VAL A 591 -28.56 -21.96 -20.71
N GLY A 592 -28.38 -21.17 -19.65
CA GLY A 592 -29.28 -20.07 -19.34
C GLY A 592 -28.73 -19.17 -18.26
N HIS A 593 -29.44 -18.07 -18.01
CA HIS A 593 -29.07 -17.08 -17.01
C HIS A 593 -30.02 -17.14 -15.82
N TYR A 594 -29.47 -16.93 -14.64
CA TYR A 594 -30.23 -16.82 -13.41
C TYR A 594 -29.61 -15.78 -12.49
N THR A 595 -30.44 -15.25 -11.59
CA THR A 595 -30.03 -14.26 -10.61
C THR A 595 -29.73 -14.94 -9.28
N LEU A 596 -28.60 -14.61 -8.66
CA LEU A 596 -28.33 -15.03 -7.29
C LEU A 596 -29.18 -14.20 -6.31
N PRO A 597 -29.69 -14.80 -5.21
CA PRO A 597 -30.32 -14.04 -4.13
C PRO A 597 -29.32 -13.01 -3.56
N GLU A 598 -29.81 -11.80 -3.26
CA GLU A 598 -29.03 -10.73 -2.61
C GLU A 598 -28.49 -11.09 -1.23
#